data_AF-A0A061I7F0-F1
#
_entry.id   AF-A0A061I7F0-F1
#
_cell.length_a   1.000
_cell.length_b   1.000
_cell.length_c   1.000
_cell.angle_alpha   90.00
_cell.angle_beta   90.00
_cell.angle_gamma   90.00
#
_symmetry.space_group_name_H-M   'P 1'
#
loop_
_entity.id
_entity.type
_entity.pdbx_description
1 polymer ?
#
loop_
_entity_poly.entity_id
_entity_poly.type
_entity_poly.pdbx_seq_one_letter_code
_entity_poly.pdbx_strand_id
1 'polypeptide(L)'
;MLRKLVAEKLNIPLNHIHLQRTSKGKPVLAKDSLNPYPNFNFNISHQGDCAVLAAEPELQVGIDIMKTSFPGRGSIPEFFHIMKRKFTNKEWETIRSFNDEWTQLDMFYHHWALKGSFIKAIGVGLGFEMH
;
A
#
# COMPACT_ATOMS: atom_id res chain seq x y z
N MET A 1 -13.61 7.18 -5.05
CA MET A 1 -12.66 7.79 -4.09
C MET A 1 -11.77 8.85 -4.74
N LEU A 2 -10.91 8.51 -5.71
CA LEU A 2 -9.95 9.47 -6.32
C LEU A 2 -10.57 10.73 -6.94
N ARG A 3 -11.57 10.57 -7.83
CA ARG A 3 -12.24 11.73 -8.44
C ARG A 3 -12.94 12.63 -7.41
N LYS A 4 -13.54 12.03 -6.38
CA LYS A 4 -14.16 12.76 -5.25
C LYS A 4 -13.09 13.56 -4.48
N LEU A 5 -11.96 12.93 -4.13
CA LEU A 5 -10.84 13.61 -3.47
C LEU A 5 -10.40 14.85 -4.27
N VAL A 6 -10.10 14.68 -5.55
CA VAL A 6 -9.61 15.77 -6.40
C VAL A 6 -10.67 16.87 -6.54
N ALA A 7 -11.94 16.50 -6.76
CA ALA A 7 -13.01 17.48 -6.86
C ALA A 7 -13.16 18.33 -5.59
N GLU A 8 -13.18 17.67 -4.42
CA GLU A 8 -13.50 18.34 -3.15
C GLU A 8 -12.29 19.01 -2.50
N LYS A 9 -11.08 18.51 -2.73
CA LYS A 9 -9.85 19.07 -2.11
C LYS A 9 -9.11 20.04 -3.00
N LEU A 10 -9.21 19.90 -4.32
CA LEU A 10 -8.56 20.80 -5.27
C LEU A 10 -9.55 21.73 -5.99
N ASN A 11 -10.85 21.61 -5.70
CA ASN A 11 -11.93 22.38 -6.35
C ASN A 11 -11.94 22.25 -7.87
N ILE A 12 -11.51 21.11 -8.41
CA ILE A 12 -11.51 20.82 -9.84
C ILE A 12 -12.85 20.18 -10.22
N PRO A 13 -13.64 20.75 -11.15
CA PRO A 13 -14.89 20.15 -11.58
C PRO A 13 -14.70 18.72 -12.09
N LEU A 14 -15.62 17.81 -11.76
CA LEU A 14 -15.47 16.36 -11.97
C LEU A 14 -15.13 15.98 -13.43
N ASN A 15 -15.66 16.74 -14.40
CA ASN A 15 -15.44 16.58 -15.84
C ASN A 15 -14.07 17.07 -16.32
N HIS A 16 -13.39 17.92 -15.55
CA HIS A 16 -12.04 18.43 -15.83
C HIS A 16 -10.95 17.66 -15.09
N ILE A 17 -11.31 16.62 -14.33
CA ILE A 17 -10.32 15.80 -13.62
C ILE A 17 -9.64 14.83 -14.60
N HIS A 18 -8.35 15.07 -14.84
CA HIS A 18 -7.50 14.23 -15.67
C HIS A 18 -6.52 13.42 -14.80
N LEU A 19 -6.81 12.13 -14.65
CA LEU A 19 -5.94 11.17 -13.98
C LEU A 19 -5.10 10.42 -15.02
N GLN A 20 -3.80 10.31 -14.75
CA GLN A 20 -2.84 9.56 -15.57
C GLN A 20 -2.25 8.41 -14.76
N ARG A 21 -1.39 7.61 -15.39
CA ARG A 21 -0.61 6.56 -14.72
C ARG A 21 0.86 6.74 -15.05
N THR A 22 1.72 6.47 -14.07
CA THR A 22 3.16 6.37 -14.30
C THR A 22 3.48 5.14 -15.17
N SER A 23 4.72 5.02 -15.67
CA SER A 23 5.20 3.83 -16.39
C SER A 23 5.06 2.53 -15.58
N LYS A 24 5.02 2.63 -14.25
CA LYS A 24 4.80 1.51 -13.32
C LYS A 24 3.35 1.35 -12.87
N GLY A 25 2.43 2.10 -13.48
CA GLY A 25 0.98 1.98 -13.26
C GLY A 25 0.41 2.77 -12.08
N LYS A 26 1.22 3.53 -11.32
CA LYS A 26 0.75 4.36 -10.18
C LYS A 26 -0.15 5.48 -10.71
N PRO A 27 -1.42 5.59 -10.28
CA PRO A 27 -2.28 6.70 -10.68
C PRO A 27 -1.76 8.04 -10.13
N VAL A 28 -1.81 9.09 -10.95
CA VAL A 28 -1.35 10.45 -10.62
C VAL A 28 -2.30 11.50 -11.21
N LEU A 29 -2.33 12.69 -10.62
CA LEU A 29 -3.02 13.85 -11.22
C LEU A 29 -2.14 14.42 -12.34
N ALA A 30 -2.76 14.80 -13.46
CA ALA A 30 -2.03 15.40 -14.59
C ALA A 30 -1.43 16.77 -14.19
N LYS A 31 -0.20 17.06 -14.66
CA LYS A 31 0.58 18.24 -14.26
C LYS A 31 -0.04 19.58 -14.69
N ASP A 32 -0.86 19.55 -15.73
CA ASP A 32 -1.61 20.69 -16.28
C ASP A 32 -2.89 21.02 -15.51
N SER A 33 -3.20 20.27 -14.45
CA SER A 33 -4.34 20.55 -13.58
C SER A 33 -4.15 21.85 -12.80
N LEU A 34 -5.23 22.61 -12.62
CA LEU A 34 -5.31 23.77 -11.71
C LEU A 34 -5.14 23.27 -10.25
N ASN A 35 -3.89 23.06 -9.82
CA ASN A 35 -3.55 22.52 -8.52
C ASN A 35 -2.59 23.47 -7.78
N PRO A 36 -3.01 24.08 -6.66
CA PRO A 36 -2.15 24.98 -5.88
C PRO A 36 -1.07 24.24 -5.07
N TYR A 37 -1.13 22.92 -4.98
CA TYR A 37 -0.22 22.09 -4.19
C TYR A 37 0.75 21.34 -5.10
N PRO A 38 1.99 21.83 -5.33
CA PRO A 38 2.91 21.26 -6.32
C PRO A 38 3.29 19.80 -6.04
N ASN A 39 3.28 19.40 -4.77
CA ASN A 39 3.61 18.05 -4.31
C ASN A 39 2.39 17.21 -3.94
N PHE A 40 1.18 17.65 -4.29
CA PHE A 40 -0.02 16.90 -3.99
C PHE A 40 0.05 15.52 -4.63
N ASN A 41 -0.15 14.50 -3.79
CA ASN A 41 -0.12 13.13 -4.22
C ASN A 41 -1.11 12.30 -3.40
N PHE A 42 -1.48 11.16 -3.98
CA PHE A 42 -2.38 10.22 -3.35
C PHE A 42 -1.94 8.80 -3.63
N ASN A 43 -2.40 7.89 -2.77
CA ASN A 43 -2.22 6.47 -2.95
C ASN A 43 -3.49 5.73 -2.55
N ILE A 44 -3.73 4.60 -3.20
CA ILE A 44 -4.90 3.76 -2.92
C ILE A 44 -4.45 2.32 -2.72
N SER A 45 -5.17 1.60 -1.87
CA SER A 45 -5.08 0.15 -1.75
C SER A 45 -6.46 -0.45 -1.60
N HIS A 46 -6.62 -1.71 -1.96
CA HIS A 46 -7.83 -2.44 -1.70
C HIS A 46 -7.50 -3.91 -1.48
N GLN A 47 -8.12 -4.53 -0.49
CA GLN A 47 -8.08 -5.97 -0.29
C GLN A 47 -9.27 -6.40 0.56
N GLY A 48 -9.77 -7.61 0.30
CA GLY A 48 -11.00 -8.09 0.92
C GLY A 48 -12.15 -7.14 0.62
N ASP A 49 -12.79 -6.68 1.69
CA ASP A 49 -14.04 -5.91 1.63
C ASP A 49 -13.79 -4.39 1.68
N CYS A 50 -12.53 -3.96 1.69
CA CYS A 50 -12.13 -2.57 1.92
C CYS A 50 -11.32 -1.99 0.76
N ALA A 51 -11.62 -0.73 0.42
CA ALA A 51 -10.76 0.15 -0.36
C ALA A 51 -10.37 1.37 0.49
N VAL A 52 -9.08 1.67 0.54
CA VAL A 52 -8.51 2.77 1.32
C VAL A 52 -7.80 3.76 0.39
N LEU A 53 -7.83 5.04 0.79
CA LEU A 53 -7.18 6.14 0.10
C LEU A 53 -6.44 6.98 1.13
N ALA A 54 -5.20 7.35 0.83
CA ALA A 54 -4.45 8.39 1.52
C ALA A 54 -4.06 9.47 0.51
N ALA A 55 -4.03 10.73 0.95
CA ALA A 55 -3.63 11.86 0.13
C ALA A 55 -2.99 12.93 1.00
N GLU A 56 -1.96 13.57 0.47
CA GLU A 56 -1.16 14.57 1.18
C GLU A 56 -0.86 15.75 0.23
N PRO A 57 -0.93 17.00 0.70
CA PRO A 57 -0.62 18.19 -0.11
C PRO A 57 0.88 18.36 -0.34
N GLU A 58 1.71 17.85 0.58
CA GLU A 58 3.16 18.10 0.60
C GLU A 58 3.99 16.83 0.76
N LEU A 59 3.64 15.95 1.72
CA LEU A 59 4.40 14.74 2.02
C LEU A 59 4.15 13.65 0.98
N GLN A 60 5.19 12.85 0.69
CA GLN A 60 5.02 11.67 -0.14
C GLN A 60 4.23 10.60 0.62
N VAL A 61 3.12 10.13 0.05
CA VAL A 61 2.25 9.14 0.71
C VAL A 61 2.16 7.82 -0.05
N GLY A 62 2.16 6.73 0.72
CA GLY A 62 1.85 5.38 0.29
C GLY A 62 0.93 4.73 1.32
N ILE A 63 -0.05 3.95 0.87
CA ILE A 63 -0.98 3.23 1.75
C ILE A 63 -1.08 1.79 1.30
N ASP A 64 -1.17 0.86 2.23
CA ASP A 64 -1.50 -0.52 1.93
C ASP A 64 -2.44 -1.09 2.98
N ILE A 65 -3.33 -1.98 2.54
CA ILE A 65 -4.26 -2.67 3.42
C ILE A 65 -4.12 -4.17 3.17
N MET A 66 -4.05 -4.94 4.26
CA MET A 66 -3.99 -6.38 4.21
C MET A 66 -5.12 -7.01 5.03
N LYS A 67 -5.75 -8.07 4.51
CA LYS A 67 -6.72 -8.90 5.24
C LYS A 67 -6.01 -10.16 5.74
N THR A 68 -5.89 -10.29 7.06
CA THR A 68 -5.40 -11.51 7.69
C THR A 68 -6.33 -12.68 7.37
N SER A 69 -5.77 -13.71 6.75
CA SER A 69 -6.50 -14.91 6.32
C SER A 69 -5.58 -16.11 6.30
N PHE A 70 -6.15 -17.29 6.61
CA PHE A 70 -5.40 -18.54 6.55
C PHE A 70 -4.82 -18.78 5.15
N PRO A 71 -3.63 -19.41 5.05
CA PRO A 71 -3.06 -19.80 3.77
C PRO A 71 -4.05 -20.65 2.97
N GLY A 72 -4.20 -20.36 1.67
CA GLY A 72 -5.10 -21.14 0.80
C GLY A 72 -4.65 -22.59 0.59
N ARG A 73 -3.39 -22.90 0.93
CA ARG A 73 -2.82 -24.25 0.95
C ARG A 73 -1.70 -24.34 2.00
N GLY A 74 -1.66 -25.46 2.71
CA GLY A 74 -0.64 -25.74 3.71
C GLY A 74 -0.92 -25.06 5.05
N SER A 75 0.01 -25.26 5.98
CA SER A 75 0.02 -24.70 7.32
C SER A 75 0.66 -23.30 7.36
N ILE A 76 0.46 -22.56 8.46
CA ILE A 76 1.09 -21.25 8.69
C ILE A 76 2.63 -21.35 8.68
N PRO A 77 3.27 -22.34 9.32
CA PRO A 77 4.72 -22.52 9.23
C PRO A 77 5.23 -22.76 7.80
N GLU A 78 4.52 -23.54 6.98
CA GLU A 78 4.88 -23.76 5.56
C GLU A 78 4.76 -22.47 4.75
N PHE A 79 3.69 -21.70 4.97
CA PHE A 79 3.52 -20.38 4.37
C PHE A 79 4.66 -19.42 4.76
N PHE A 80 5.03 -19.37 6.03
CA PHE A 80 6.17 -18.56 6.49
C PHE A 80 7.50 -19.01 5.89
N HIS A 81 7.70 -20.30 5.65
CA HIS A 81 8.90 -20.80 4.98
C HIS A 81 8.99 -20.29 3.54
N ILE A 82 7.90 -20.32 2.79
CA ILE A 82 7.82 -19.78 1.42
C ILE A 82 8.13 -18.27 1.41
N MET A 83 7.60 -17.54 2.39
CA MET A 83 7.74 -16.10 2.49
C MET A 83 9.03 -15.64 3.19
N LYS A 84 9.90 -16.56 3.61
CA LYS A 84 11.08 -16.29 4.44
C LYS A 84 11.96 -15.16 3.89
N ARG A 85 12.15 -15.12 2.57
CA ARG A 85 13.01 -14.13 1.88
C ARG A 85 12.44 -12.70 1.81
N LYS A 86 11.27 -12.45 2.40
CA LYS A 86 10.58 -11.15 2.33
C LYS A 86 10.75 -10.31 3.60
N PHE A 87 11.36 -10.88 4.63
CA PHE A 87 11.56 -10.24 5.92
C PHE A 87 12.95 -10.57 6.45
N THR A 88 13.53 -9.61 7.18
CA THR A 88 14.78 -9.76 7.91
C THR A 88 14.62 -10.78 9.06
N ASN A 89 15.74 -11.22 9.64
CA ASN A 89 15.72 -12.06 10.84
C ASN A 89 14.99 -11.37 12.01
N LYS A 90 15.22 -10.07 12.23
CA LYS A 90 14.61 -9.31 13.33
C LYS A 90 13.09 -9.17 13.17
N GLU A 91 12.62 -8.99 11.94
CA GLU A 91 11.18 -8.98 11.64
C GLU A 91 10.59 -10.38 11.89
N TRP A 92 11.26 -11.46 11.48
CA TRP A 92 10.81 -12.82 11.77
C TRP A 92 10.79 -13.16 13.26
N GLU A 93 11.78 -12.71 14.03
CA GLU A 93 11.79 -12.83 15.49
C GLU A 93 10.56 -12.16 16.10
N THR A 94 10.22 -10.96 15.63
CA THR A 94 9.04 -10.21 16.08
C THR A 94 7.75 -10.94 15.69
N ILE A 95 7.62 -11.35 14.42
CA ILE A 95 6.46 -12.08 13.90
C ILE A 95 6.22 -13.38 14.68
N ARG A 96 7.28 -14.10 15.05
CA ARG A 96 7.21 -15.40 15.75
C ARG A 96 7.27 -15.29 17.28
N SER A 97 7.31 -14.09 17.84
CA SER A 97 7.37 -13.89 19.29
C SER A 97 6.06 -14.22 20.01
N PHE A 98 4.96 -14.35 19.27
CA PHE A 98 3.63 -14.69 19.80
C PHE A 98 3.43 -16.21 19.91
N ASN A 99 2.66 -16.64 20.90
CA ASN A 99 2.44 -18.07 21.17
C ASN A 99 1.41 -18.72 20.23
N ASP A 100 0.45 -17.96 19.70
CA ASP A 100 -0.59 -18.47 18.80
C ASP A 100 -0.29 -18.12 17.34
N GLU A 101 -0.46 -19.09 16.45
CA GLU A 101 -0.13 -18.92 15.03
C GLU A 101 -0.99 -17.86 14.34
N TRP A 102 -2.22 -17.62 14.82
CA TRP A 102 -3.10 -16.60 14.25
C TRP A 102 -2.54 -15.20 14.48
N THR A 103 -2.07 -14.88 15.68
CA THR A 103 -1.43 -13.60 15.97
C THR A 103 -0.08 -13.47 15.26
N GLN A 104 0.68 -14.56 15.10
CA GLN A 104 1.87 -14.54 14.24
C GLN A 104 1.50 -14.19 12.78
N LEU A 105 0.43 -14.79 12.26
CA LEU A 105 -0.06 -14.51 10.90
C LEU A 105 -0.57 -13.08 10.75
N ASP A 106 -1.25 -12.55 11.76
CA ASP A 106 -1.66 -11.14 11.78
C ASP A 106 -0.46 -10.19 11.77
N MET A 107 0.56 -10.48 12.58
CA MET A 107 1.80 -9.71 12.63
C MET A 107 2.59 -9.79 11.30
N PHE A 108 2.54 -10.94 10.63
CA PHE A 108 3.09 -11.11 9.28
C PHE A 108 2.40 -10.15 8.30
N TYR A 109 1.06 -10.14 8.25
CA TYR A 109 0.33 -9.26 7.33
C TYR A 109 0.49 -7.78 7.70
N HIS A 110 0.67 -7.47 8.99
CA HIS A 110 1.01 -6.14 9.46
C HIS A 110 2.35 -5.66 8.87
N HIS A 111 3.42 -6.44 9.03
CA HIS A 111 4.73 -6.11 8.45
C HIS A 111 4.68 -6.06 6.92
N TRP A 112 3.90 -6.96 6.29
CA TRP A 112 3.70 -6.97 4.85
C TRP A 112 3.05 -5.67 4.36
N ALA A 113 2.00 -5.19 5.04
CA ALA A 113 1.35 -3.92 4.72
C ALA A 113 2.28 -2.71 4.93
N LEU A 114 3.14 -2.73 5.96
CA LEU A 114 4.14 -1.68 6.18
C LEU A 114 5.15 -1.60 5.03
N LYS A 115 5.71 -2.74 4.60
CA LYS A 115 6.63 -2.74 3.45
C LYS A 115 5.91 -2.37 2.15
N GLY A 116 4.68 -2.83 1.97
CA GLY A 116 3.83 -2.50 0.83
C GLY A 116 3.55 -1.00 0.73
N SER A 117 3.23 -0.35 1.85
CA SER A 117 2.96 1.09 1.89
C SER A 117 4.20 1.90 1.51
N PHE A 118 5.39 1.51 1.99
CA PHE A 118 6.66 2.13 1.61
C PHE A 118 6.94 1.99 0.10
N ILE A 119 6.85 0.78 -0.45
CA ILE A 119 7.08 0.54 -1.90
C ILE A 119 6.12 1.38 -2.76
N LYS A 120 4.86 1.50 -2.33
CA LYS A 120 3.85 2.30 -3.03
C LYS A 120 4.07 3.80 -2.89
N ALA A 121 4.64 4.25 -1.77
CA ALA A 121 5.06 5.63 -1.58
C ALA A 121 6.13 5.99 -2.63
N ILE A 122 7.22 5.24 -2.71
CA ILE A 122 8.33 5.51 -3.64
C ILE A 122 8.04 5.12 -5.10
N GLY A 123 6.98 4.35 -5.35
CA GLY A 123 6.49 4.06 -6.71
C GLY A 123 7.39 3.13 -7.53
N VAL A 124 8.22 2.31 -6.88
CA VAL A 124 9.20 1.44 -7.56
C VAL A 124 8.62 0.14 -8.11
N GLY A 125 7.40 -0.25 -7.73
CA GLY A 125 6.73 -1.44 -8.23
C GLY A 125 7.32 -2.77 -7.70
N LEU A 126 7.01 -3.87 -8.39
CA LEU A 126 7.27 -5.25 -7.94
C LEU A 126 8.75 -5.68 -7.95
N GLY A 127 9.63 -4.92 -8.57
CA GLY A 127 11.06 -5.25 -8.70
C GLY A 127 11.93 -4.83 -7.52
N PHE A 128 11.34 -4.31 -6.45
CA PHE A 128 12.08 -3.88 -5.27
C PHE A 128 12.33 -5.06 -4.33
N GLU A 129 13.61 -5.33 -4.05
CA GLU A 129 13.98 -6.36 -3.09
C GLU A 129 13.76 -5.85 -1.66
N MET A 130 12.82 -6.51 -0.97
CA MET A 130 12.58 -6.33 0.45
C MET A 130 13.50 -7.29 1.21
N HIS A 131 14.71 -6.83 1.55
CA HIS A 131 15.58 -7.53 2.49
C HIS A 131 15.31 -7.09 3.91
#